data_AF-A0A1Y2D3H8-F1
#
_entry.id   AF-A0A1Y2D3H8-F1
#
_cell.length_a   1.000
_cell.length_b   1.000
_cell.length_c   1.000
_cell.angle_alpha   90.00
_cell.angle_beta   90.00
_cell.angle_gamma   90.00
#
_symmetry.space_group_name_H-M   'P 1'
#
loop_
_entity.id
_entity.type
_entity.pdbx_description
1 polymer ?
#
loop_
_entity_poly.entity_id
_entity_poly.type
_entity_poly.pdbx_seq_one_letter_code
_entity_poly.pdbx_strand_id
1 'polypeptide(L)'
;MGGAPYLTETVDIPFPQFSADGKRVNELFAKVIAQKLEDYRIKITPSQTGFTLGVKGLPAQVESPPPRSDANDPKRGPRSFAFCLSCEPEKASIAECNYEGGEEKRGPPGGLPANLRRLTASNCLLKHHPQLMTAFTDSWLDAQARPLIIVTPKRHVGGMEEMNETEIADLWCVVGSVIKQFGGSGPEPRFKEIVLNAGKFRNIAHAHVKVWFEDEPFLDQVERCWSTDERTLFEQLHELRRLMKLPREDALRKEMGGDLTNVRIFVKGTFRSHDRTELLSKFSQFGAVSSVELLGADGTEGVVVSMQHGEDAIQAIIALNLTRFGRNIMCKVKVAAGLK
;
A
#
# COMPACT_ATOMS: atom_id res chain seq x y z
N MET A 1 -26.92 -3.04 10.22
CA MET A 1 -26.23 -2.12 11.17
C MET A 1 -26.08 -0.78 10.47
N GLY A 2 -26.82 0.24 10.91
CA GLY A 2 -26.68 1.60 10.37
C GLY A 2 -25.42 2.24 10.96
N GLY A 3 -24.43 2.56 10.13
CA GLY A 3 -23.26 3.31 10.56
C GLY A 3 -23.65 4.74 10.91
N ALA A 4 -23.15 5.27 12.03
CA ALA A 4 -23.33 6.67 12.37
C ALA A 4 -22.84 7.57 11.21
N PRO A 5 -23.58 8.63 10.83
CA PRO A 5 -23.18 9.50 9.75
C PRO A 5 -21.88 10.22 10.13
N TYR A 6 -20.85 10.03 9.32
CA TYR A 6 -19.62 10.81 9.45
C TYR A 6 -19.85 12.19 8.86
N LEU A 7 -19.42 13.24 9.56
CA LEU A 7 -19.34 14.57 8.97
C LEU A 7 -18.30 14.48 7.83
N THR A 8 -18.73 14.72 6.61
CA THR A 8 -17.85 14.86 5.44
C THR A 8 -18.07 16.26 4.92
N GLU A 9 -17.15 17.17 5.23
CA GLU A 9 -17.12 18.48 4.61
C GLU A 9 -16.22 18.40 3.38
N THR A 10 -16.73 18.87 2.24
CA THR A 10 -16.00 18.99 0.98
C THR A 10 -15.74 20.46 0.72
N VAL A 11 -14.46 20.84 0.64
CA VAL A 11 -14.04 22.19 0.23
C VAL A 11 -13.29 22.09 -1.09
N ASP A 12 -13.75 22.82 -2.10
CA ASP A 12 -13.07 22.91 -3.40
C ASP A 12 -11.98 23.99 -3.37
N ILE A 13 -10.76 23.62 -3.77
CA ILE A 13 -9.57 24.48 -3.75
C ILE A 13 -9.05 24.63 -5.19
N PRO A 14 -9.23 25.78 -5.87
CA PRO A 14 -8.90 25.93 -7.29
C PRO A 14 -7.40 25.83 -7.62
N PHE A 15 -7.07 25.26 -8.79
CA PHE A 15 -5.70 25.07 -9.29
C PHE A 15 -5.19 26.34 -9.99
N PRO A 16 -4.43 27.22 -9.28
CA PRO A 16 -2.99 27.35 -9.52
C PRO A 16 -2.17 27.78 -8.27
N GLN A 17 -2.68 27.60 -7.05
CA GLN A 17 -2.06 28.16 -5.84
C GLN A 17 -1.16 27.21 -5.03
N PHE A 18 -0.97 25.96 -5.47
CA PHE A 18 -0.06 25.03 -4.80
C PHE A 18 1.43 25.37 -5.02
N SER A 19 1.78 26.14 -6.05
CA SER A 19 3.17 26.26 -6.52
C SER A 19 3.90 27.56 -6.19
N ALA A 20 3.23 28.60 -5.65
CA ALA A 20 3.85 29.92 -5.50
C ALA A 20 4.10 30.35 -4.05
N ASP A 21 3.21 30.03 -3.11
CA ASP A 21 3.40 30.36 -1.70
C ASP A 21 2.67 29.32 -0.85
N GLY A 22 3.39 28.35 -0.28
CA GLY A 22 2.83 27.36 0.65
C GLY A 22 2.01 28.00 1.79
N LYS A 23 2.20 29.30 2.03
CA LYS A 23 1.44 30.16 2.94
C LYS A 23 -0.08 30.06 2.80
N ARG A 24 -0.64 29.99 1.58
CA ARG A 24 -2.11 30.02 1.41
C ARG A 24 -2.78 28.65 1.64
N VAL A 25 -2.07 27.58 1.26
CA VAL A 25 -2.41 26.21 1.67
C VAL A 25 -2.31 26.11 3.20
N ASN A 26 -1.22 26.62 3.78
CA ASN A 26 -1.03 26.69 5.23
C ASN A 26 -2.13 27.48 5.95
N GLU A 27 -2.62 28.60 5.42
CA GLU A 27 -3.72 29.37 6.00
C GLU A 27 -5.06 28.63 5.91
N LEU A 28 -5.33 27.93 4.80
CA LEU A 28 -6.55 27.15 4.64
C LEU A 28 -6.55 25.92 5.56
N PHE A 29 -5.41 25.22 5.63
CA PHE A 29 -5.20 24.15 6.58
C PHE A 29 -5.25 24.66 8.01
N ALA A 30 -4.59 25.76 8.35
CA ALA A 30 -4.65 26.37 9.68
C ALA A 30 -6.09 26.71 10.08
N LYS A 31 -6.95 27.16 9.15
CA LYS A 31 -8.37 27.40 9.42
C LYS A 31 -9.16 26.11 9.69
N VAL A 32 -8.88 25.03 8.94
CA VAL A 32 -9.51 23.70 9.15
C VAL A 32 -8.99 23.03 10.43
N ILE A 33 -7.69 23.13 10.68
CA ILE A 33 -6.95 22.65 11.86
C ILE A 33 -7.40 23.41 13.12
N ALA A 34 -7.58 24.73 13.05
CA ALA A 34 -7.99 25.57 14.18
C ALA A 34 -9.42 25.29 14.67
N GLN A 35 -10.25 24.58 13.90
CA GLN A 35 -11.66 24.38 14.26
C GLN A 35 -12.00 23.07 14.98
N LYS A 36 -11.09 22.08 15.10
CA LYS A 36 -11.20 20.91 16.02
C LYS A 36 -10.05 19.93 15.79
N LEU A 37 -9.09 19.91 16.73
CA LEU A 37 -7.80 19.25 16.58
C LEU A 37 -7.78 17.75 16.90
N GLU A 38 -8.75 17.20 17.62
CA GLU A 38 -8.42 15.99 18.39
C GLU A 38 -8.54 14.67 17.63
N ASP A 39 -9.29 14.56 16.53
CA ASP A 39 -9.42 13.28 15.81
C ASP A 39 -10.02 13.48 14.41
N TYR A 40 -9.18 13.59 13.38
CA TYR A 40 -9.64 13.62 11.99
C TYR A 40 -8.76 12.81 11.04
N ARG A 41 -9.38 12.30 9.98
CA ARG A 41 -8.70 11.88 8.77
C ARG A 41 -8.95 12.93 7.70
N ILE A 42 -7.90 13.63 7.30
CA ILE A 42 -7.95 14.54 6.14
C ILE A 42 -7.61 13.74 4.90
N LYS A 43 -8.49 13.81 3.90
CA LYS A 43 -8.28 13.28 2.56
C LYS A 43 -8.35 14.44 1.56
N ILE A 44 -7.36 14.58 0.71
CA ILE A 44 -7.36 15.59 -0.37
C ILE A 44 -7.23 14.86 -1.69
N THR A 45 -8.16 15.11 -2.61
CA THR A 45 -8.19 14.48 -3.94
C THR A 45 -8.21 15.56 -5.02
N PRO A 46 -7.54 15.36 -6.18
CA PRO A 46 -7.75 16.20 -7.35
C PRO A 46 -9.21 16.19 -7.82
N SER A 47 -9.61 17.28 -8.48
CA SER A 47 -10.91 17.47 -9.13
C SER A 47 -10.70 18.25 -10.44
N GLN A 48 -11.75 18.36 -11.27
CA GLN A 48 -11.65 19.06 -12.56
C GLN A 48 -11.25 20.55 -12.43
N THR A 49 -11.59 21.19 -11.31
CA THR A 49 -11.37 22.62 -11.08
C THR A 49 -10.26 22.90 -10.06
N GLY A 50 -9.66 21.88 -9.44
CA GLY A 50 -8.82 22.06 -8.25
C GLY A 50 -8.65 20.80 -7.41
N PHE A 51 -8.81 20.92 -6.09
CA PHE A 51 -8.80 19.81 -5.14
C PHE A 51 -10.07 19.79 -4.29
N THR A 52 -10.54 18.60 -3.97
CA THR A 52 -11.55 18.36 -2.95
C THR A 52 -10.87 17.97 -1.65
N LEU A 53 -11.07 18.78 -0.60
CA LEU A 53 -10.70 18.44 0.77
C LEU A 53 -11.88 17.74 1.44
N GLY A 54 -11.74 16.47 1.75
CA GLY A 54 -12.65 15.70 2.60
C GLY A 54 -12.11 15.58 4.01
N VAL A 55 -12.81 16.15 4.99
CA VAL A 55 -12.49 15.97 6.41
C VAL A 55 -13.45 14.94 7.01
N LYS A 56 -12.91 13.85 7.57
CA LYS A 56 -13.70 12.84 8.27
C LYS A 56 -13.37 12.90 9.76
N GLY A 57 -14.28 13.48 10.55
CA GLY A 57 -14.20 13.46 12.01
C GLY A 57 -14.75 12.17 12.63
N LEU A 58 -14.36 11.85 13.86
CA LEU A 58 -15.13 10.90 14.67
C LEU A 58 -16.49 11.51 15.03
N PRO A 59 -17.57 10.72 15.14
CA PRO A 59 -18.84 11.23 15.63
C PRO A 59 -18.64 11.86 17.01
N ALA A 60 -19.20 13.06 17.24
CA ALA A 60 -19.02 13.87 18.44
C ALA A 60 -19.47 13.21 19.77
N GLN A 61 -20.01 11.98 19.71
CA GLN A 61 -20.50 11.21 20.85
C GLN A 61 -19.92 9.80 20.94
N VAL A 62 -18.84 9.48 20.22
CA VAL A 62 -18.08 8.28 20.61
C VAL A 62 -17.30 8.65 21.85
N GLU A 63 -17.91 8.46 23.03
CA GLU A 63 -17.17 8.40 24.29
C GLU A 63 -15.89 7.60 24.02
N SER A 64 -14.74 8.16 24.42
CA SER A 64 -13.48 7.45 24.42
C SER A 64 -13.78 6.05 24.96
N PRO A 65 -13.67 4.98 24.14
CA PRO A 65 -14.00 3.66 24.64
C PRO A 65 -13.20 3.49 25.93
N PRO A 66 -13.83 2.97 27.03
CA PRO A 66 -13.10 2.77 28.28
C PRO A 66 -11.79 2.07 27.94
N PRO A 67 -10.65 2.40 28.57
CA PRO A 67 -9.38 1.75 28.28
C PRO A 67 -9.60 0.24 28.41
N ARG A 68 -9.80 -0.43 27.28
CA ARG A 68 -10.12 -1.85 27.24
C ARG A 68 -8.79 -2.55 27.39
N SER A 69 -8.69 -3.41 28.39
CA SER A 69 -7.50 -4.16 28.79
C SER A 69 -6.91 -5.06 27.69
N ASP A 70 -7.59 -5.21 26.57
CA ASP A 70 -7.14 -6.06 25.48
C ASP A 70 -6.32 -5.24 24.48
N ALA A 71 -5.03 -5.09 24.78
CA ALA A 71 -3.99 -4.64 23.85
C ALA A 71 -3.89 -5.51 22.57
N ASN A 72 -4.74 -6.54 22.44
CA ASN A 72 -4.73 -7.55 21.40
C ASN A 72 -5.95 -7.53 20.48
N ASP A 73 -6.89 -6.57 20.56
CA ASP A 73 -7.94 -6.44 19.53
C ASP A 73 -7.33 -5.80 18.26
N PRO A 74 -7.10 -6.55 17.17
CA PRO A 74 -6.44 -6.04 15.96
C PRO A 74 -7.28 -5.02 15.19
N LYS A 75 -8.51 -4.71 15.64
CA LYS A 75 -9.45 -3.85 14.94
C LYS A 75 -9.49 -2.40 15.43
N ARG A 76 -8.85 -2.03 16.56
CA ARG A 76 -8.93 -0.64 17.06
C ARG A 76 -7.66 -0.17 17.79
N GLY A 77 -7.04 0.88 17.24
CA GLY A 77 -5.89 1.59 17.79
C GLY A 77 -4.56 1.21 17.11
N PRO A 78 -3.55 2.09 17.15
CA PRO A 78 -2.21 1.74 16.69
C PRO A 78 -1.71 0.54 17.50
N ARG A 79 -1.11 -0.46 16.83
CA ARG A 79 -0.49 -1.59 17.53
C ARG A 79 0.53 -1.08 18.55
N SER A 80 0.61 -1.72 19.72
CA SER A 80 1.64 -1.45 20.71
C SER A 80 2.98 -2.00 20.21
N PHE A 81 3.66 -1.24 19.36
CA PHE A 81 5.07 -1.46 19.11
C PHE A 81 5.86 -1.04 20.35
N ALA A 82 6.94 -1.75 20.67
CA ALA A 82 7.84 -1.35 21.75
C ALA A 82 8.50 0.02 21.50
N PHE A 83 8.59 0.41 20.22
CA PHE A 83 9.12 1.70 19.75
C PHE A 83 8.45 2.09 18.43
N CYS A 84 8.51 3.38 18.08
CA CYS A 84 7.99 3.87 16.80
C CYS A 84 9.00 3.61 15.67
N LEU A 85 8.56 2.93 14.60
CA LEU A 85 9.40 2.60 13.44
C LEU A 85 9.96 3.81 12.70
N SER A 86 9.27 4.96 12.74
CA SER A 86 9.75 6.20 12.13
C SER A 86 10.76 6.92 13.04
N CYS A 87 10.70 6.71 14.36
CA CYS A 87 11.57 7.38 15.32
C CYS A 87 12.86 6.60 15.61
N GLU A 88 12.78 5.27 15.54
CA GLU A 88 13.90 4.36 15.79
C GLU A 88 14.01 3.35 14.61
N PRO A 89 14.23 3.87 13.39
CA PRO A 89 14.12 3.07 12.16
C PRO A 89 15.17 1.97 12.02
N GLU A 90 16.27 2.06 12.77
CA GLU A 90 17.32 1.06 12.87
C GLU A 90 16.96 -0.13 13.77
N LYS A 91 15.97 0.02 14.66
CA LYS A 91 15.64 -1.02 15.65
C LYS A 91 14.64 -2.06 15.16
N ALA A 92 13.96 -1.81 14.05
CA ALA A 92 12.98 -2.74 13.50
C ALA A 92 13.30 -3.16 12.08
N SER A 93 13.16 -4.47 11.84
CA SER A 93 13.05 -4.97 10.47
C SER A 93 11.69 -4.64 9.88
N ILE A 94 11.64 -4.39 8.57
CA ILE A 94 10.41 -4.27 7.76
C ILE A 94 9.62 -5.57 7.81
N ALA A 95 10.28 -6.72 7.93
CA ALA A 95 9.60 -8.01 8.10
C ALA A 95 8.88 -8.12 9.46
N GLU A 96 9.39 -7.48 10.52
CA GLU A 96 8.73 -7.39 11.84
C GLU A 96 7.68 -6.28 11.89
N CYS A 97 7.72 -5.32 10.95
CA CYS A 97 6.65 -4.36 10.70
C CYS A 97 5.41 -5.13 10.19
N ASN A 98 4.69 -5.74 11.13
CA ASN A 98 3.45 -6.48 10.90
C ASN A 98 2.34 -5.50 10.49
N TYR A 99 2.43 -5.02 9.26
CA TYR A 99 1.61 -3.95 8.76
C TYR A 99 0.50 -4.47 7.85
N GLU A 100 -0.46 -5.17 8.47
CA GLU A 100 -1.89 -5.03 8.20
C GLU A 100 -2.70 -5.88 9.20
N GLY A 101 -3.91 -5.43 9.52
CA GLY A 101 -4.72 -5.88 10.64
C GLY A 101 -4.96 -7.38 10.72
N GLY A 102 -4.82 -7.95 11.91
CA GLY A 102 -5.40 -9.24 12.25
C GLY A 102 -4.68 -10.49 11.74
N GLU A 103 -3.64 -10.38 10.91
CA GLU A 103 -2.78 -11.53 10.60
C GLU A 103 -1.43 -11.41 11.29
N GLU A 104 -1.33 -12.15 12.38
CA GLU A 104 -0.17 -12.31 13.24
C GLU A 104 1.01 -13.00 12.51
N LYS A 105 2.20 -12.40 12.54
CA LYS A 105 3.53 -13.06 12.51
C LYS A 105 3.77 -14.18 11.47
N ARG A 106 3.43 -14.02 10.20
CA ARG A 106 3.55 -15.14 9.25
C ARG A 106 4.23 -14.73 7.95
N GLY A 107 5.52 -15.06 7.85
CA GLY A 107 6.29 -14.99 6.60
C GLY A 107 5.77 -15.97 5.53
N PRO A 108 6.24 -15.86 4.29
CA PRO A 108 5.85 -16.78 3.22
C PRO A 108 6.27 -18.23 3.54
N PRO A 109 5.62 -19.24 2.94
CA PRO A 109 6.07 -20.64 3.01
C PRO A 109 7.54 -20.73 2.58
N GLY A 110 8.38 -21.40 3.40
CA GLY A 110 9.83 -21.46 3.17
C GLY A 110 10.65 -20.29 3.74
N GLY A 111 10.00 -19.29 4.35
CA GLY A 111 10.63 -18.12 4.92
C GLY A 111 11.10 -17.10 3.87
N LEU A 112 11.43 -15.90 4.33
CA LEU A 112 11.93 -14.86 3.41
C LEU A 112 13.35 -15.19 2.93
N PRO A 113 13.69 -14.88 1.66
CA PRO A 113 15.08 -14.81 1.20
C PRO A 113 15.97 -14.00 2.15
N ALA A 114 17.24 -14.39 2.29
CA ALA A 114 18.16 -13.77 3.26
C ALA A 114 18.35 -12.26 3.05
N ASN A 115 18.30 -11.79 1.80
CA ASN A 115 18.36 -10.37 1.46
C ASN A 115 17.10 -9.60 1.90
N LEU A 116 15.92 -10.23 1.91
CA LEU A 116 14.67 -9.60 2.34
C LEU A 116 14.50 -9.56 3.87
N ARG A 117 15.17 -10.47 4.61
CA ARG A 117 15.17 -10.48 6.08
C ARG A 117 15.90 -9.30 6.72
N ARG A 118 16.75 -8.62 5.96
CA ARG A 118 17.60 -7.52 6.45
C ARG A 118 17.02 -6.14 6.20
N LEU A 119 15.88 -6.06 5.52
CA LEU A 119 15.22 -4.79 5.27
C LEU A 119 14.70 -4.22 6.60
N THR A 120 15.07 -2.99 6.93
CA THR A 120 14.68 -2.21 8.12
C THR A 120 13.96 -0.94 7.70
N ALA A 121 13.20 -0.33 8.61
CA ALA A 121 12.48 0.91 8.29
C ALA A 121 13.42 2.01 7.77
N SER A 122 14.67 2.02 8.24
CA SER A 122 15.72 2.93 7.74
C SER A 122 16.08 2.73 6.27
N ASN A 123 15.87 1.54 5.69
CA ASN A 123 16.04 1.35 4.26
C ASN A 123 15.01 2.15 3.47
N CYS A 124 13.77 2.28 3.97
CA CYS A 124 12.73 3.04 3.29
C CYS A 124 12.95 4.56 3.32
N LEU A 125 13.91 5.09 4.06
CA LEU A 125 14.17 6.53 4.10
C LEU A 125 14.73 7.04 2.77
N LEU A 126 14.14 8.11 2.22
CA LEU A 126 14.54 8.72 0.94
C LEU A 126 15.77 9.62 1.07
N LYS A 127 16.85 9.09 1.66
CA LYS A 127 18.07 9.84 2.01
C LYS A 127 18.81 10.49 0.85
N HIS A 128 18.58 10.05 -0.40
CA HIS A 128 19.20 10.64 -1.59
C HIS A 128 18.38 11.77 -2.21
N HIS A 129 17.26 12.15 -1.59
CA HIS A 129 16.36 13.20 -2.04
C HIS A 129 16.30 14.32 -0.98
N PRO A 130 17.35 15.16 -0.86
CA PRO A 130 17.45 16.16 0.21
C PRO A 130 16.30 17.18 0.19
N GLN A 131 15.65 17.41 -0.94
CA GLN A 131 14.45 18.25 -1.05
C GLN A 131 13.19 17.62 -0.42
N LEU A 132 13.24 16.33 -0.10
CA LEU A 132 12.15 15.57 0.55
C LEU A 132 12.42 15.33 2.04
N MET A 133 13.49 15.92 2.57
CA MET A 133 13.89 15.81 3.96
C MET A 133 14.32 17.18 4.47
N THR A 134 13.92 17.54 5.66
CA THR A 134 14.17 18.88 6.23
C THR A 134 14.71 18.75 7.65
N ALA A 135 14.76 19.85 8.40
CA ALA A 135 15.10 19.80 9.81
C ALA A 135 14.05 19.05 10.65
N PHE A 136 12.77 19.06 10.23
CA PHE A 136 11.65 18.55 11.03
C PHE A 136 10.92 17.36 10.42
N THR A 137 11.12 17.08 9.14
CA THR A 137 10.31 16.12 8.39
C THR A 137 11.17 15.18 7.57
N ASP A 138 10.77 13.91 7.52
CA ASP A 138 11.35 12.87 6.67
C ASP A 138 10.31 12.33 5.68
N SER A 139 10.81 11.88 4.52
CA SER A 139 10.02 11.15 3.52
C SER A 139 10.52 9.73 3.37
N TRP A 140 9.57 8.82 3.21
CA TRP A 140 9.81 7.38 3.23
C TRP A 140 9.08 6.70 2.07
N LEU A 141 9.69 5.63 1.58
CA LEU A 141 9.01 4.65 0.78
C LEU A 141 8.01 3.89 1.61
N ASP A 142 6.88 3.58 0.98
CA ASP A 142 5.96 2.63 1.56
C ASP A 142 6.62 1.26 1.66
N ALA A 143 6.69 0.71 2.87
CA ALA A 143 7.29 -0.60 3.11
C ALA A 143 6.54 -1.75 2.40
N GLN A 144 5.29 -1.50 1.95
CA GLN A 144 4.55 -2.43 1.10
C GLN A 144 4.70 -2.14 -0.39
N ALA A 145 5.64 -1.28 -0.81
CA ALA A 145 5.84 -0.89 -2.21
C ALA A 145 4.54 -0.53 -2.93
N ARG A 146 3.64 0.20 -2.26
CA ARG A 146 2.52 0.87 -2.92
C ARG A 146 3.03 2.11 -3.65
N PRO A 147 2.31 2.61 -4.67
CA PRO A 147 2.64 3.87 -5.33
C PRO A 147 2.24 5.06 -4.44
N LEU A 148 2.89 5.16 -3.29
CA LEU A 148 2.73 6.25 -2.35
C LEU A 148 4.05 6.55 -1.64
N ILE A 149 4.20 7.80 -1.24
CA ILE A 149 5.27 8.25 -0.35
C ILE A 149 4.65 8.57 1.01
N ILE A 150 5.32 8.16 2.08
CA ILE A 150 4.94 8.49 3.45
C ILE A 150 5.79 9.67 3.90
N VAL A 151 5.17 10.70 4.47
CA VAL A 151 5.86 11.85 5.04
C VAL A 151 5.56 11.89 6.54
N THR A 152 6.59 11.99 7.38
CA THR A 152 6.45 12.00 8.84
C THR A 152 7.28 13.11 9.47
N PRO A 153 6.83 13.66 10.60
CA PRO A 153 7.72 14.40 11.48
C PRO A 153 8.88 13.52 11.96
N LYS A 154 10.05 14.13 12.19
CA LYS A 154 11.25 13.45 12.72
C LYS A 154 11.07 13.10 14.19
N ARG A 155 10.61 14.07 14.98
CA ARG A 155 10.24 13.86 16.36
C ARG A 155 8.93 13.07 16.40
N HIS A 156 8.81 12.15 17.35
CA HIS A 156 7.56 11.44 17.58
C HIS A 156 6.43 12.43 17.90
N VAL A 157 5.36 12.35 17.10
CA VAL A 157 4.09 13.03 17.39
C VAL A 157 2.92 12.11 17.08
N GLY A 158 1.90 12.09 17.93
CA GLY A 158 0.66 11.33 17.72
C GLY A 158 -0.37 12.10 16.89
N GLY A 159 -0.36 13.42 16.97
CA GLY A 159 -1.31 14.32 16.31
C GLY A 159 -0.67 15.62 15.81
N MET A 160 -1.47 16.44 15.13
CA MET A 160 -1.01 17.75 14.60
C MET A 160 -0.88 18.79 15.71
N GLU A 161 -1.68 18.67 16.76
CA GLU A 161 -1.69 19.50 17.97
C GLU A 161 -0.40 19.40 18.79
N GLU A 162 0.37 18.33 18.60
CA GLU A 162 1.68 18.16 19.23
C GLU A 162 2.81 18.85 18.46
N MET A 163 2.52 19.41 17.28
CA MET A 163 3.49 20.12 16.44
C MET A 163 3.30 21.64 16.54
N ASN A 164 4.40 22.38 16.52
CA ASN A 164 4.35 23.84 16.39
C ASN A 164 4.10 24.25 14.93
N GLU A 165 3.78 25.53 14.70
CA GLU A 165 3.49 26.07 13.36
C GLU A 165 4.62 25.85 12.35
N THR A 166 5.89 25.87 12.81
CA THR A 166 7.05 25.64 11.94
C THR A 166 7.13 24.18 11.51
N GLU A 167 6.94 23.23 12.44
CA GLU A 167 6.88 21.79 12.15
C GLU A 167 5.72 21.46 11.18
N ILE A 168 4.55 22.08 11.38
CA ILE A 168 3.38 21.90 10.51
C ILE A 168 3.66 22.44 9.09
N ALA A 169 4.19 23.66 8.99
CA ALA A 169 4.51 24.27 7.70
C ALA A 169 5.58 23.45 6.94
N ASP A 170 6.60 22.99 7.65
CA ASP A 170 7.65 22.16 7.10
C ASP A 170 7.13 20.81 6.58
N LEU A 171 6.25 20.12 7.34
CA LEU A 171 5.59 18.89 6.91
C LEU A 171 4.86 19.07 5.57
N TRP A 172 4.07 20.13 5.44
CA TRP A 172 3.30 20.40 4.21
C TRP A 172 4.18 20.86 3.05
N CYS A 173 5.27 21.59 3.32
CA CYS A 173 6.28 21.90 2.31
C CYS A 173 6.88 20.61 1.72
N VAL A 174 7.23 19.63 2.56
CA VAL A 174 7.75 18.34 2.08
C VAL A 174 6.69 17.58 1.29
N VAL A 175 5.42 17.55 1.73
CA VAL A 175 4.32 16.96 0.95
C VAL A 175 4.21 17.60 -0.45
N GLY A 176 4.31 18.93 -0.53
CA GLY A 176 4.33 19.66 -1.79
C GLY A 176 5.52 19.27 -2.69
N SER A 177 6.72 19.14 -2.11
CA SER A 177 7.92 18.67 -2.81
C SER A 177 7.76 17.24 -3.34
N VAL A 178 7.18 16.34 -2.55
CA VAL A 178 6.86 14.97 -2.95
C VAL A 178 5.91 14.96 -4.16
N ILE A 179 4.84 15.76 -4.12
CA ILE A 179 3.90 15.87 -5.25
C ILE A 179 4.59 16.45 -6.48
N LYS A 180 5.40 17.49 -6.33
CA LYS A 180 6.14 18.08 -7.46
C LYS A 180 7.11 17.09 -8.10
N GLN A 181 7.78 16.28 -7.28
CA GLN A 181 8.78 15.33 -7.75
C GLN A 181 8.16 14.07 -8.38
N PHE A 182 7.08 13.54 -7.81
CA PHE A 182 6.48 12.26 -8.22
C PHE A 182 5.16 12.38 -8.99
N GLY A 183 4.44 13.50 -8.84
CA GLY A 183 3.19 13.79 -9.55
C GLY A 183 3.38 14.15 -11.03
N GLY A 184 4.63 14.36 -11.47
CA GLY A 184 4.98 14.74 -12.83
C GLY A 184 4.61 16.18 -13.19
N SER A 185 5.25 16.70 -14.24
CA SER A 185 4.95 18.01 -14.83
C SER A 185 4.09 17.90 -16.11
N GLY A 186 3.44 16.74 -16.30
CA GLY A 186 2.62 16.46 -17.48
C GLY A 186 1.26 17.17 -17.43
N PRO A 187 0.50 17.14 -18.55
CA PRO A 187 -0.83 17.75 -18.63
C PRO A 187 -1.86 17.09 -17.70
N GLU A 188 -1.62 15.84 -17.29
CA GLU A 188 -2.44 15.13 -16.31
C GLU A 188 -1.65 14.90 -15.02
N PRO A 189 -2.16 15.35 -13.84
CA PRO A 189 -1.50 15.12 -12.57
C PRO A 189 -1.54 13.63 -12.22
N ARG A 190 -0.36 13.02 -12.03
CA ARG A 190 -0.22 11.59 -11.66
C ARG A 190 -0.50 11.31 -10.18
N PHE A 191 -0.88 12.35 -9.46
CA PHE A 191 -1.20 12.35 -8.04
C PHE A 191 -2.67 11.97 -7.82
N LYS A 192 -2.95 11.06 -6.88
CA LYS A 192 -4.30 10.56 -6.58
C LYS A 192 -4.92 11.19 -5.34
N GLU A 193 -4.23 11.12 -4.21
CA GLU A 193 -4.75 11.63 -2.94
C GLU A 193 -3.67 11.87 -1.88
N ILE A 194 -3.90 12.82 -0.99
CA ILE A 194 -3.17 12.95 0.28
C ILE A 194 -4.08 12.41 1.39
N VAL A 195 -3.53 11.58 2.28
CA VAL A 195 -4.21 11.14 3.50
C VAL A 195 -3.33 11.39 4.71
N LEU A 196 -3.74 12.31 5.59
CA LEU A 196 -3.13 12.47 6.91
C LEU A 196 -3.77 11.49 7.89
N ASN A 197 -2.96 10.61 8.47
CA ASN A 197 -3.36 9.72 9.56
C ASN A 197 -2.73 10.24 10.86
N ALA A 198 -3.57 10.75 11.75
CA ALA A 198 -3.20 11.34 13.04
C ALA A 198 -4.25 10.96 14.12
N GLY A 199 -3.96 11.22 15.40
CA GLY A 199 -4.91 10.96 16.49
C GLY A 199 -5.34 9.49 16.55
N LYS A 200 -6.64 9.22 16.72
CA LYS A 200 -7.19 7.85 16.73
C LYS A 200 -7.36 7.20 15.35
N PHE A 201 -7.14 7.94 14.26
CA PHE A 201 -7.24 7.40 12.89
C PHE A 201 -5.94 6.75 12.39
N ARG A 202 -4.87 6.83 13.19
CA ARG A 202 -3.58 6.24 12.85
C ARG A 202 -3.54 4.74 13.12
N ASN A 203 -2.84 4.03 12.24
CA ASN A 203 -2.49 2.62 12.37
C ASN A 203 -1.06 2.41 12.91
N ILE A 204 -0.23 3.46 12.96
CA ILE A 204 1.04 3.53 13.72
C ILE A 204 0.87 4.60 14.79
N ALA A 205 1.55 4.47 15.93
CA ALA A 205 1.58 5.48 16.98
C ALA A 205 2.07 6.89 16.55
N HIS A 206 2.51 7.09 15.31
CA HIS A 206 3.08 8.33 14.78
C HIS A 206 2.18 8.90 13.68
N ALA A 207 1.90 10.20 13.74
CA ALA A 207 1.27 10.95 12.67
C ALA A 207 2.07 10.83 11.38
N HIS A 208 1.37 10.59 10.28
CA HIS A 208 2.01 10.45 8.98
C HIS A 208 1.05 10.82 7.85
N VAL A 209 1.61 11.42 6.81
CA VAL A 209 0.89 11.77 5.58
C VAL A 209 1.23 10.73 4.52
N LYS A 210 0.21 10.17 3.88
CA LYS A 210 0.36 9.30 2.70
C LYS A 210 0.03 10.11 1.45
N VAL A 211 0.99 10.23 0.55
CA VAL A 211 0.82 10.89 -0.75
C VAL A 211 0.74 9.81 -1.81
N TRP A 212 -0.46 9.56 -2.35
CA TRP A 212 -0.74 8.51 -3.29
C TRP A 212 -0.62 8.97 -4.74
N PHE A 213 -0.16 8.06 -5.59
CA PHE A 213 0.07 8.27 -7.02
C PHE A 213 -0.58 7.15 -7.86
N GLU A 214 -0.67 7.40 -9.14
CA GLU A 214 -0.91 6.36 -10.15
C GLU A 214 0.27 5.40 -10.25
N ASP A 215 -0.03 4.12 -10.46
CA ASP A 215 0.92 3.02 -10.36
C ASP A 215 2.02 3.15 -11.43
N GLU A 216 1.67 3.04 -12.71
CA GLU A 216 2.63 3.13 -13.83
C GLU A 216 3.43 4.44 -13.82
N PRO A 217 2.80 5.62 -13.68
CA PRO A 217 3.54 6.87 -13.72
C PRO A 217 4.48 7.08 -12.53
N PHE A 218 4.15 6.51 -11.36
CA PHE A 218 5.03 6.50 -10.19
C PHE A 218 6.24 5.59 -10.43
N LEU A 219 6.01 4.38 -10.95
CA LEU A 219 7.07 3.42 -11.27
C LEU A 219 8.06 4.00 -12.29
N ASP A 220 7.56 4.64 -13.36
CA ASP A 220 8.39 5.34 -14.34
C ASP A 220 9.29 6.41 -13.70
N GLN A 221 8.74 7.16 -12.74
CA GLN A 221 9.47 8.21 -12.06
C GLN A 221 10.52 7.64 -11.10
N VAL A 222 10.19 6.56 -10.39
CA VAL A 222 11.14 5.78 -9.58
C VAL A 222 12.30 5.29 -10.43
N GLU A 223 12.03 4.70 -11.60
CA GLU A 223 13.07 4.20 -12.52
C GLU A 223 14.05 5.30 -12.97
N ARG A 224 13.56 6.54 -13.14
CA ARG A 224 14.33 7.69 -13.65
C ARG A 224 15.10 8.43 -12.57
N CYS A 225 14.50 8.64 -11.40
CA CYS A 225 15.03 9.57 -10.40
C CYS A 225 15.84 8.88 -9.30
N TRP A 226 15.73 7.57 -9.15
CA TRP A 226 16.35 6.88 -8.03
C TRP A 226 17.72 6.34 -8.36
N SER A 227 18.56 6.29 -7.33
CA SER A 227 19.86 5.62 -7.41
C SER A 227 19.68 4.11 -7.68
N THR A 228 20.76 3.44 -8.10
CA THR A 228 20.74 1.97 -8.26
C THR A 228 20.37 1.26 -6.96
N ASP A 229 20.85 1.74 -5.82
CA ASP A 229 20.55 1.16 -4.51
C ASP A 229 19.07 1.33 -4.14
N GLU A 230 18.51 2.52 -4.37
CA GLU A 230 17.10 2.81 -4.12
C GLU A 230 16.18 1.96 -5.03
N ARG A 231 16.53 1.82 -6.31
CA ARG A 231 15.77 0.95 -7.23
C ARG A 231 15.84 -0.52 -6.81
N THR A 232 17.02 -0.99 -6.42
CA THR A 232 17.21 -2.35 -5.90
C THR A 232 16.35 -2.59 -4.66
N LEU A 233 16.31 -1.63 -3.74
CA LEU A 233 15.44 -1.67 -2.59
C LEU A 233 13.96 -1.70 -2.99
N PHE A 234 13.54 -0.84 -3.93
CA PHE A 234 12.16 -0.83 -4.40
C PHE A 234 11.73 -2.18 -4.95
N GLU A 235 12.56 -2.79 -5.79
CA GLU A 235 12.33 -4.11 -6.36
C GLU A 235 12.22 -5.17 -5.27
N GLN A 236 13.07 -5.10 -4.24
CA GLN A 236 13.02 -5.98 -3.08
C GLN A 236 11.74 -5.79 -2.26
N LEU A 237 11.28 -4.56 -2.04
CA LEU A 237 10.01 -4.27 -1.35
C LEU A 237 8.80 -4.72 -2.18
N HIS A 238 8.85 -4.53 -3.49
CA HIS A 238 7.80 -4.98 -4.40
C HIS A 238 7.72 -6.51 -4.43
N GLU A 239 8.87 -7.17 -4.45
CA GLU A 239 8.97 -8.62 -4.34
C GLU A 239 8.47 -9.12 -2.98
N LEU A 240 8.87 -8.47 -1.88
CA LEU A 240 8.37 -8.79 -0.55
C LEU A 240 6.85 -8.66 -0.49
N ARG A 241 6.28 -7.57 -1.00
CA ARG A 241 4.82 -7.37 -1.09
C ARG A 241 4.15 -8.50 -1.88
N ARG A 242 4.73 -8.88 -3.01
CA ARG A 242 4.23 -9.96 -3.86
C ARG A 242 4.21 -11.29 -3.09
N LEU A 243 5.30 -11.61 -2.38
CA LEU A 243 5.41 -12.80 -1.54
C LEU A 243 4.41 -12.78 -0.38
N MET A 244 4.20 -11.64 0.28
CA MET A 244 3.23 -11.51 1.37
C MET A 244 1.77 -11.63 0.93
N LYS A 245 1.49 -11.39 -0.35
CA LYS A 245 0.15 -11.58 -0.94
C LYS A 245 -0.09 -13.00 -1.46
N LEU A 246 0.91 -13.88 -1.43
CA LEU A 246 0.72 -15.26 -1.84
C LEU A 246 -0.31 -15.93 -0.91
N PRO A 247 -1.31 -16.61 -1.48
CA PRO A 247 -2.22 -17.39 -0.66
C PRO A 247 -1.41 -18.49 0.04
N ARG A 248 -1.64 -18.68 1.35
CA ARG A 248 -1.00 -19.79 2.09
C ARG A 248 -1.56 -21.11 1.60
N GLU A 249 -0.73 -22.14 1.61
CA GLU A 249 -1.14 -23.51 1.27
C GLU A 249 -2.37 -23.94 2.08
N ASP A 250 -2.39 -23.75 3.40
CA ASP A 250 -3.55 -24.08 4.24
C ASP A 250 -4.82 -23.27 3.88
N ALA A 251 -4.65 -22.01 3.46
CA ALA A 251 -5.76 -21.16 3.04
C ALA A 251 -6.35 -21.67 1.72
N LEU A 252 -5.48 -22.05 0.76
CA LEU A 252 -5.88 -22.70 -0.48
C LEU A 252 -6.57 -24.04 -0.20
N ARG A 253 -5.97 -24.90 0.62
CA ARG A 253 -6.56 -26.20 1.02
C ARG A 253 -7.95 -26.03 1.63
N LYS A 254 -8.12 -25.03 2.50
CA LYS A 254 -9.41 -24.69 3.12
C LYS A 254 -10.42 -24.17 2.08
N GLU A 255 -10.01 -23.29 1.18
CA GLU A 255 -10.87 -22.76 0.10
C GLU A 255 -11.30 -23.86 -0.88
N MET A 256 -10.43 -24.85 -1.10
CA MET A 256 -10.68 -26.00 -1.96
C MET A 256 -11.62 -27.06 -1.34
N GLY A 257 -12.04 -26.88 -0.08
CA GLY A 257 -13.03 -27.75 0.56
C GLY A 257 -12.58 -29.19 0.80
N GLY A 258 -11.27 -29.47 0.73
CA GLY A 258 -10.71 -30.80 0.96
C GLY A 258 -10.82 -31.78 -0.22
N ASP A 259 -11.68 -31.52 -1.20
CA ASP A 259 -11.70 -32.27 -2.47
C ASP A 259 -10.69 -31.66 -3.44
N LEU A 260 -9.53 -32.29 -3.49
CA LEU A 260 -8.40 -31.90 -4.34
C LEU A 260 -8.48 -32.57 -5.71
N THR A 261 -9.65 -33.00 -6.18
CA THR A 261 -9.79 -33.56 -7.53
C THR A 261 -10.35 -32.52 -8.51
N ASN A 262 -9.81 -32.49 -9.74
CA ASN A 262 -10.31 -31.65 -10.84
C ASN A 262 -10.36 -30.14 -10.52
N VAL A 263 -9.23 -29.59 -10.12
CA VAL A 263 -9.10 -28.18 -9.76
C VAL A 263 -9.00 -27.32 -11.00
N ARG A 264 -9.89 -26.33 -11.14
CA ARG A 264 -9.79 -25.32 -12.20
C ARG A 264 -9.12 -24.06 -11.68
N ILE A 265 -7.96 -23.74 -12.23
CA ILE A 265 -7.20 -22.51 -11.96
C ILE A 265 -7.56 -21.50 -13.03
N PHE A 266 -8.18 -20.40 -12.63
CA PHE A 266 -8.43 -19.28 -13.52
C PHE A 266 -7.28 -18.29 -13.42
N VAL A 267 -6.63 -17.95 -14.53
CA VAL A 267 -5.59 -16.93 -14.61
C VAL A 267 -6.13 -15.78 -15.46
N LYS A 268 -6.51 -14.69 -14.80
CA LYS A 268 -7.00 -13.48 -15.47
C LYS A 268 -5.84 -12.56 -15.84
N GLY A 269 -5.79 -12.09 -17.08
CA GLY A 269 -4.77 -11.14 -17.53
C GLY A 269 -4.78 -10.96 -19.04
N THR A 270 -4.18 -9.87 -19.50
CA THR A 270 -3.93 -9.64 -20.93
C THR A 270 -2.57 -10.24 -21.27
N PHE A 271 -2.57 -11.36 -21.97
CA PHE A 271 -1.36 -12.09 -22.35
C PHE A 271 -0.99 -11.80 -23.78
N ARG A 272 0.29 -11.45 -24.03
CA ARG A 272 0.82 -11.55 -25.40
C ARG A 272 0.98 -13.02 -25.77
N SER A 273 1.09 -13.31 -27.06
CA SER A 273 1.28 -14.69 -27.56
C SER A 273 2.48 -15.39 -26.92
N HIS A 274 3.58 -14.66 -26.70
CA HIS A 274 4.78 -15.17 -26.03
C HIS A 274 4.53 -15.50 -24.55
N ASP A 275 3.91 -14.59 -23.79
CA ASP A 275 3.60 -14.77 -22.37
C ASP A 275 2.67 -15.98 -22.16
N ARG A 276 1.75 -16.20 -23.11
CA ARG A 276 0.84 -17.36 -23.11
C ARG A 276 1.62 -18.67 -23.23
N THR A 277 2.53 -18.76 -24.18
CA THR A 277 3.36 -19.97 -24.37
C THR A 277 4.22 -20.26 -23.13
N GLU A 278 4.82 -19.21 -22.53
CA GLU A 278 5.59 -19.37 -21.30
C GLU A 278 4.73 -19.83 -20.13
N LEU A 279 3.54 -19.24 -19.96
CA LEU A 279 2.58 -19.63 -18.93
C LEU A 279 2.21 -21.12 -19.04
N LEU A 280 1.88 -21.58 -20.25
CA LEU A 280 1.53 -22.98 -20.49
C LEU A 280 2.70 -23.94 -20.26
N SER A 281 3.91 -23.54 -20.69
CA SER A 281 5.15 -24.29 -20.44
C SER A 281 5.47 -24.42 -18.95
N LYS A 282 5.07 -23.44 -18.13
CA LYS A 282 5.21 -23.53 -16.67
C LYS A 282 4.16 -24.45 -16.06
N PHE A 283 2.90 -24.37 -16.49
CA PHE A 283 1.86 -25.27 -15.99
C PHE A 283 2.16 -26.74 -16.26
N SER A 284 2.76 -27.08 -17.41
CA SER A 284 3.14 -28.46 -17.73
C SER A 284 4.24 -29.03 -16.82
N GLN A 285 4.96 -28.20 -16.07
CA GLN A 285 5.97 -28.64 -15.09
C GLN A 285 5.35 -29.13 -13.78
N PHE A 286 4.10 -28.76 -13.49
CA PHE A 286 3.42 -29.08 -12.23
C PHE A 286 2.51 -30.31 -12.32
N GLY A 287 2.61 -31.14 -13.36
CA GLY A 287 1.86 -32.40 -13.46
C GLY A 287 0.74 -32.41 -14.49
N ALA A 288 -0.29 -33.24 -14.25
CA ALA A 288 -1.32 -33.58 -15.23
C ALA A 288 -2.33 -32.45 -15.46
N VAL A 289 -1.93 -31.47 -16.26
CA VAL A 289 -2.83 -30.53 -16.91
C VAL A 289 -3.79 -31.32 -17.80
N SER A 290 -5.05 -31.38 -17.40
CA SER A 290 -6.10 -32.10 -18.12
C SER A 290 -6.69 -31.29 -19.27
N SER A 291 -6.82 -29.97 -19.11
CA SER A 291 -7.24 -29.07 -20.18
C SER A 291 -6.71 -27.66 -19.95
N VAL A 292 -6.59 -26.94 -21.06
CA VAL A 292 -6.30 -25.50 -21.09
C VAL A 292 -7.37 -24.86 -21.95
N GLU A 293 -8.13 -23.94 -21.38
CA GLU A 293 -9.14 -23.15 -22.09
C GLU A 293 -8.71 -21.69 -22.12
N LEU A 294 -8.80 -21.05 -23.28
CA LEU A 294 -8.58 -19.62 -23.42
C LEU A 294 -9.91 -18.89 -23.23
N LEU A 295 -9.92 -17.85 -22.40
CA LEU A 295 -11.08 -16.99 -22.18
C LEU A 295 -10.96 -15.72 -23.04
N GLY A 296 -12.07 -15.34 -23.70
CA GLY A 296 -12.19 -14.19 -24.59
C GLY A 296 -12.07 -14.55 -26.08
N ALA A 297 -12.70 -13.75 -26.96
CA ALA A 297 -12.77 -14.00 -28.41
C ALA A 297 -11.40 -13.99 -29.12
N ASP A 298 -10.38 -13.41 -28.50
CA ASP A 298 -8.99 -13.30 -28.94
C ASP A 298 -7.99 -13.88 -27.91
N GLY A 299 -8.50 -14.48 -26.83
CA GLY A 299 -7.70 -14.98 -25.70
C GLY A 299 -7.02 -13.89 -24.87
N THR A 300 -7.53 -12.64 -24.89
CA THR A 300 -7.00 -11.54 -24.08
C THR A 300 -7.55 -11.48 -22.65
N GLU A 301 -8.52 -12.33 -22.29
CA GLU A 301 -9.22 -12.21 -21.01
C GLU A 301 -8.77 -13.22 -19.94
N GLY A 302 -8.16 -14.34 -20.33
CA GLY A 302 -7.55 -15.25 -19.37
C GLY A 302 -7.27 -16.66 -19.89
N VAL A 303 -6.74 -17.50 -18.99
CA VAL A 303 -6.49 -18.93 -19.22
C VAL A 303 -7.13 -19.71 -18.07
N VAL A 304 -7.87 -20.76 -18.37
CA VAL A 304 -8.32 -21.75 -17.38
C VAL A 304 -7.47 -22.99 -17.54
N VAL A 305 -6.84 -23.42 -16.46
CA VAL A 305 -6.06 -24.66 -16.41
C VAL A 305 -6.75 -25.63 -15.47
N SER A 306 -7.12 -26.78 -16.00
CA SER A 306 -7.74 -27.86 -15.23
C SER A 306 -6.66 -28.85 -14.80
N MET A 307 -6.49 -29.07 -13.50
CA MET A 307 -5.49 -29.97 -12.94
C MET A 307 -6.17 -31.13 -12.21
N GLN A 308 -5.66 -32.35 -12.42
CA GLN A 308 -6.26 -33.57 -11.84
C GLN A 308 -6.04 -33.68 -10.33
N HIS A 309 -4.89 -33.18 -9.84
CA HIS A 309 -4.50 -33.23 -8.44
C HIS A 309 -4.41 -31.83 -7.86
N GLY A 310 -5.04 -31.60 -6.71
CA GLY A 310 -5.07 -30.29 -6.08
C GLY A 310 -3.76 -29.92 -5.39
N GLU A 311 -2.93 -30.91 -5.06
CA GLU A 311 -1.57 -30.67 -4.57
C GLU A 311 -0.72 -29.98 -5.64
N ASP A 312 -0.73 -30.56 -6.84
CA ASP A 312 -0.13 -30.00 -8.05
C ASP A 312 -0.69 -28.62 -8.37
N ALA A 313 -2.00 -28.43 -8.18
CA ALA A 313 -2.66 -27.14 -8.36
C ALA A 313 -2.14 -26.09 -7.36
N ILE A 314 -1.99 -26.43 -6.09
CA ILE A 314 -1.45 -25.51 -5.08
C ILE A 314 -0.01 -25.11 -5.42
N GLN A 315 0.83 -26.08 -5.79
CA GLN A 315 2.21 -25.81 -6.19
C GLN A 315 2.27 -24.92 -7.43
N ALA A 316 1.43 -25.20 -8.44
CA ALA A 316 1.31 -24.36 -9.63
C ALA A 316 0.88 -22.94 -9.28
N ILE A 317 -0.13 -22.76 -8.41
CA ILE A 317 -0.62 -21.44 -7.97
C ILE A 317 0.50 -20.64 -7.31
N ILE A 318 1.25 -21.26 -6.40
CA ILE A 318 2.37 -20.61 -5.71
C ILE A 318 3.45 -20.23 -6.72
N ALA A 319 3.88 -21.17 -7.57
CA ALA A 319 4.93 -20.95 -8.54
C ALA A 319 4.59 -19.91 -9.63
N LEU A 320 3.32 -19.84 -10.04
CA LEU A 320 2.85 -18.86 -11.00
C LEU A 320 2.80 -17.46 -10.42
N ASN A 321 2.34 -17.33 -9.18
CA ASN A 321 2.42 -16.04 -8.51
C ASN A 321 3.88 -15.64 -8.26
N LEU A 322 4.80 -16.61 -8.08
CA LEU A 322 6.26 -16.41 -8.00
C LEU A 322 6.91 -16.00 -9.33
N THR A 323 6.30 -16.32 -10.47
CA THR A 323 6.86 -15.99 -11.78
C THR A 323 6.45 -14.58 -12.20
N ARG A 324 7.43 -13.74 -12.58
CA ARG A 324 7.15 -12.46 -13.25
C ARG A 324 6.78 -12.71 -14.72
N PHE A 325 5.49 -12.63 -15.04
CA PHE A 325 5.04 -12.58 -16.43
C PHE A 325 4.92 -11.12 -16.86
N GLY A 326 5.97 -10.54 -17.46
CA GLY A 326 5.97 -9.15 -17.91
C GLY A 326 5.62 -8.11 -16.82
N ARG A 327 5.38 -6.84 -17.21
CA ARG A 327 5.12 -5.75 -16.25
C ARG A 327 3.70 -5.76 -15.65
N ASN A 328 2.75 -6.57 -16.14
CA ASN A 328 1.31 -6.36 -15.85
C ASN A 328 0.43 -7.60 -15.63
N ILE A 329 0.99 -8.80 -15.39
CA ILE A 329 0.16 -9.99 -15.19
C ILE A 329 -0.01 -10.25 -13.69
N MET A 330 -1.20 -9.95 -13.16
CA MET A 330 -1.64 -10.42 -11.85
C MET A 330 -2.47 -11.69 -12.02
N CYS A 331 -1.89 -12.84 -11.69
CA CYS A 331 -2.59 -14.12 -11.64
C CYS A 331 -3.62 -14.15 -10.50
N LYS A 332 -4.86 -13.73 -10.77
CA LYS A 332 -5.96 -13.93 -9.82
C LYS A 332 -6.50 -15.35 -9.94
N VAL A 333 -6.00 -16.23 -9.08
CA VAL A 333 -6.50 -17.59 -8.99
C VAL A 333 -7.86 -17.59 -8.29
N LYS A 334 -8.87 -18.07 -9.01
CA LYS A 334 -10.09 -18.58 -8.39
C LYS A 334 -10.03 -20.09 -8.45
N VAL A 335 -10.35 -20.75 -7.35
CA VAL A 335 -10.52 -22.20 -7.34
C VAL A 335 -12.01 -22.49 -7.39
N ALA A 336 -12.46 -23.16 -8.45
CA ALA A 336 -13.79 -23.74 -8.51
C ALA A 336 -13.67 -25.23 -8.13
N ALA A 337 -13.93 -25.55 -6.86
CA ALA A 337 -14.07 -26.94 -6.44
C ALA A 337 -15.50 -27.42 -6.72
N GLY A 338 -15.65 -28.58 -7.38
CA GLY A 338 -16.93 -29.29 -7.43
C GLY A 338 -18.02 -28.75 -8.36
N LEU A 339 -17.69 -28.09 -9.47
CA LEU A 339 -18.67 -27.90 -10.55
C LEU A 339 -18.82 -29.25 -11.29
N LYS A 340 -19.82 -30.04 -10.87
CA LYS A 340 -20.34 -31.16 -11.68
C LYS A 340 -20.98 -30.66 -12.96
#